data_AF-A0A089XG42-F1
#
_entry.id   AF-A0A089XG42-F1
#
_cell.length_a   1.000
_cell.length_b   1.000
_cell.length_c   1.000
_cell.angle_alpha   90.00
_cell.angle_beta   90.00
_cell.angle_gamma   90.00
#
_symmetry.space_group_name_H-M   'P 1'
#
loop_
_entity.id
_entity.type
_entity.pdbx_description
1 polymer ?
#
loop_
_entity_poly.entity_id
_entity_poly.type
_entity_poly.pdbx_seq_one_letter_code
_entity_poly.pdbx_strand_id
1 'polypeptide(L)'
;MTRVRSRWSRPRTGDPASAPTDGGPPTAQVTPAELEDCLRACAVHSGKLVGSLDNRRIALAEQLRRLLARWAQEQPQPAPAGGTGGLIRRGARPAAGGGLSNDLLDDLLAVGNKSLDCGYDDELNLALLISDTVLTQRRNSRAGWRLRGRLLEAMGRPAAAVDAYERYLALTQEDGFGVSAKVAGLRTATERRAELLDLLRRTVPDAARHAGSPATDVWADGLAAHAEGDGERAQALLVGALVALDRAEAPEQEFQEALSHYLDLCTGSRARPTAELTEIIALFAEQRRNRMRGPLPDPLFGGVQWIGLGEFRNRIAGKSVCLIANSGKVGESGMGAEIDGYDLVVRFNSYRIDPAHTGRRTDIHATIHKHGFNWDQPVDTRLVFGGISGDWKYSLRNRLVPGAQQYLGDESLRWPVRNIGKWGTDRWPSIPTSGFNMLFLLDFLDVSPVLDLIGFDFYESGAYRLAEAMKMPITSVHEYTSEKAWVMERAQSVSGMRISLR
;
A
#
# COMPACT_ATOMS: atom_id res chain seq x y z
N MET A 1 -12.41 36.99 -18.74
CA MET A 1 -12.03 35.58 -18.97
C MET A 1 -10.59 35.39 -18.52
N THR A 2 -10.43 34.76 -17.36
CA THR A 2 -9.20 34.72 -16.57
C THR A 2 -8.29 33.60 -17.08
N ARG A 3 -7.09 33.95 -17.57
CA ARG A 3 -6.07 32.99 -18.03
C ARG A 3 -5.57 32.18 -16.83
N VAL A 4 -5.90 30.89 -16.79
CA VAL A 4 -5.27 29.93 -15.88
C VAL A 4 -3.90 29.60 -16.44
N ARG A 5 -2.83 30.13 -15.83
CA ARG A 5 -1.45 29.72 -16.10
C ARG A 5 -1.25 28.31 -15.55
N SER A 6 -0.88 27.36 -16.42
CA SER A 6 -0.38 26.05 -16.00
C SER A 6 0.90 26.25 -15.18
N ARG A 7 0.89 25.81 -13.93
CA ARG A 7 2.06 25.84 -13.05
C ARG A 7 2.92 24.62 -13.37
N TRP A 8 3.79 24.75 -14.37
CA TRP A 8 5.05 24.03 -14.34
C TRP A 8 5.94 24.75 -13.33
N SER A 9 6.32 24.06 -12.27
CA SER A 9 7.16 24.61 -11.21
C SER A 9 8.55 24.90 -11.80
N ARG A 10 8.85 26.17 -12.07
CA ARG A 10 10.24 26.61 -12.19
C ARG A 10 10.94 26.38 -10.84
N PRO A 11 12.17 25.86 -10.81
CA PRO A 11 12.99 25.88 -9.61
C PRO A 11 13.07 27.31 -9.07
N ARG A 12 12.76 27.51 -7.79
CA ARG A 12 12.96 28.80 -7.13
C ARG A 12 14.45 29.07 -7.05
N THR A 13 14.91 30.07 -7.81
CA THR A 13 16.23 30.68 -7.62
C THR A 13 16.29 31.31 -6.23
N GLY A 14 17.04 30.71 -5.30
CA GLY A 14 17.33 31.33 -4.00
C GLY A 14 17.50 30.40 -2.80
N ASP A 15 17.26 29.09 -2.90
CA ASP A 15 17.64 28.17 -1.82
C ASP A 15 19.16 27.91 -1.85
N PRO A 16 19.84 27.86 -0.69
CA PRO A 16 21.25 27.49 -0.64
C PRO A 16 21.36 26.04 -1.11
N ALA A 17 21.90 25.89 -2.32
CA ALA A 17 22.34 24.67 -2.98
C ALA A 17 22.17 23.41 -2.12
N SER A 18 21.11 22.65 -2.38
CA SER A 18 21.23 21.20 -2.41
C SER A 18 22.43 20.92 -3.31
N ALA A 19 23.53 20.47 -2.71
CA ALA A 19 24.74 20.19 -3.46
C ALA A 19 24.35 19.29 -4.65
N PRO A 20 24.68 19.66 -5.89
CA PRO A 20 24.47 18.78 -7.02
C PRO A 20 25.29 17.53 -6.72
N THR A 21 24.64 16.39 -6.57
CA THR A 21 25.34 15.12 -6.70
C THR A 21 25.83 15.09 -8.14
N ASP A 22 27.13 15.30 -8.37
CA ASP A 22 27.81 15.20 -9.68
C ASP A 22 27.72 13.80 -10.32
N GLY A 23 27.00 12.86 -9.68
CA GLY A 23 26.64 11.57 -10.25
C GLY A 23 25.31 11.69 -11.00
N GLY A 24 25.21 10.99 -12.13
CA GLY A 24 23.95 10.85 -12.87
C GLY A 24 22.79 10.25 -12.03
N PRO A 25 21.66 9.91 -12.67
CA PRO A 25 20.49 9.40 -11.95
C PRO A 25 20.85 8.25 -10.99
N PRO A 26 20.24 8.20 -9.78
CA PRO A 26 20.58 7.19 -8.79
C PRO A 26 20.31 5.79 -9.33
N THR A 27 21.30 4.91 -9.22
CA THR A 27 21.25 3.53 -9.74
C THR A 27 21.14 2.52 -8.60
N ALA A 28 21.01 1.24 -8.94
CA ALA A 28 21.06 0.15 -7.96
C ALA A 28 22.44 -0.01 -7.30
N GLN A 29 23.50 0.55 -7.90
CA GLN A 29 24.85 0.50 -7.34
C GLN A 29 24.96 1.38 -6.10
N VAL A 30 25.54 0.83 -5.04
CA VAL A 30 25.75 1.54 -3.77
C VAL A 30 26.90 2.50 -3.94
N THR A 31 26.66 3.79 -3.69
CA THR A 31 27.74 4.77 -3.58
C THR A 31 28.37 4.60 -2.21
N PRO A 32 29.68 4.31 -2.09
CA PRO A 32 30.32 4.19 -0.78
C PRO A 32 30.11 5.47 0.03
N ALA A 33 29.57 5.31 1.24
CA ALA A 33 29.27 6.42 2.14
C ALA A 33 29.78 6.11 3.56
N GLU A 34 30.48 7.08 4.14
CA GLU A 34 31.02 7.00 5.50
C GLU A 34 29.92 7.26 6.54
N LEU A 35 29.93 6.48 7.62
CA LEU A 35 28.92 6.57 8.68
C LEU A 35 28.88 7.96 9.32
N GLU A 36 30.05 8.58 9.53
CA GLU A 36 30.14 9.92 10.15
C GLU A 36 29.46 11.00 9.28
N ASP A 37 29.61 10.93 7.95
CA ASP A 37 29.00 11.89 7.03
C ASP A 37 27.48 11.71 6.96
N CYS A 38 27.00 10.46 6.97
CA CYS A 38 25.58 10.14 7.07
C CYS A 38 24.95 10.69 8.35
N LEU A 39 25.62 10.49 9.50
CA LEU A 39 25.13 10.99 10.79
C LEU A 39 25.16 12.53 10.86
N ARG A 40 26.16 13.18 10.24
CA ARG A 40 26.19 14.64 10.09
C ARG A 40 25.02 15.14 9.26
N ALA A 41 24.72 14.48 8.13
CA ALA A 41 23.56 14.81 7.31
C ALA A 41 22.24 14.63 8.09
N CYS A 42 22.11 13.56 8.88
CA CYS A 42 20.96 13.36 9.77
C CYS A 42 20.81 14.50 10.80
N ALA A 43 21.92 14.97 11.39
CA ALA A 43 21.90 16.10 12.32
C ALA A 43 21.45 17.40 11.66
N VAL A 44 21.98 17.70 10.47
CA VAL A 44 21.58 18.89 9.68
C VAL A 44 20.09 18.83 9.33
N HIS A 45 19.60 17.71 8.81
CA HIS A 45 18.18 17.54 8.50
C HIS A 45 17.30 17.60 9.74
N SER A 46 17.73 17.06 10.89
CA SER A 46 16.98 17.18 12.14
C SER A 46 16.74 18.64 12.55
N GLY A 47 17.71 19.53 12.29
CA GLY A 47 17.57 20.97 12.53
C GLY A 47 16.58 21.63 11.57
N LYS A 48 16.59 21.24 10.28
CA LYS A 48 15.69 21.78 9.26
C LYS A 48 14.20 21.48 9.53
N LEU A 49 13.91 20.36 10.19
CA LEU A 49 12.54 19.92 10.45
C LEU A 49 11.89 20.56 11.70
N VAL A 50 12.65 21.38 12.44
CA VAL A 50 12.12 22.09 13.62
C VAL A 50 11.03 23.06 13.18
N GLY A 51 9.84 22.94 13.79
CA GLY A 51 8.69 23.80 13.47
C GLY A 51 7.92 23.40 12.21
N SER A 52 8.17 22.22 11.63
CA SER A 52 7.33 21.71 10.54
C SER A 52 5.88 21.47 11.01
N LEU A 53 4.91 21.84 10.18
CA LEU A 53 3.48 21.55 10.39
C LEU A 53 3.03 20.21 9.79
N ASP A 54 3.92 19.52 9.05
CA ASP A 54 3.61 18.23 8.43
C ASP A 54 3.87 17.10 9.42
N ASN A 55 2.82 16.35 9.77
CA ASN A 55 2.87 15.20 10.69
C ASN A 55 3.94 14.17 10.31
N ARG A 56 4.23 13.98 9.01
CA ARG A 56 5.26 13.02 8.57
C ARG A 56 6.66 13.54 8.89
N ARG A 57 6.90 14.83 8.64
CA ARG A 57 8.16 15.52 8.98
C ARG A 57 8.35 15.62 10.49
N ILE A 58 7.29 15.80 11.27
CA ILE A 58 7.34 15.73 12.74
C ILE A 58 7.81 14.34 13.20
N ALA A 59 7.20 13.27 12.67
CA ALA A 59 7.59 11.90 13.00
C ALA A 59 9.04 11.58 12.57
N LEU A 60 9.47 12.09 11.42
CA LEU A 60 10.87 11.99 10.99
C LEU A 60 11.82 12.73 11.95
N ALA A 61 11.48 13.95 12.35
CA ALA A 61 12.28 14.73 13.28
C ALA A 61 12.44 14.04 14.64
N GLU A 62 11.38 13.40 15.15
CA GLU A 62 11.46 12.58 16.37
C GLU A 62 12.42 11.40 16.19
N GLN A 63 12.34 10.69 15.06
CA GLN A 63 13.19 9.54 14.81
C GLN A 63 14.67 9.95 14.61
N LEU A 64 14.93 11.09 13.96
CA LEU A 64 16.27 11.66 13.84
C LEU A 64 16.87 12.01 15.21
N ARG A 65 16.08 12.61 16.12
CA ARG A 65 16.53 12.91 17.49
C ARG A 65 16.90 11.64 18.25
N ARG A 66 16.12 10.56 18.10
CA ARG A 66 16.42 9.25 18.71
C ARG A 66 17.73 8.66 18.21
N LEU A 67 17.92 8.65 16.88
CA LEU A 67 19.16 8.20 16.24
C LEU A 67 20.38 8.96 16.77
N LEU A 68 20.30 10.30 16.79
CA LEU A 68 21.42 11.15 17.22
C LEU A 68 21.72 11.01 18.72
N ALA A 69 20.68 10.85 19.55
CA ALA A 69 20.86 10.58 20.98
C ALA A 69 21.54 9.23 21.22
N ARG A 70 21.17 8.18 20.47
CA ARG A 70 21.82 6.86 20.55
C ARG A 70 23.28 6.95 20.13
N TRP A 71 23.57 7.60 19.00
CA TRP A 71 24.94 7.80 18.55
C TRP A 71 25.80 8.54 19.59
N ALA A 72 25.26 9.57 20.25
CA ALA A 72 25.97 10.28 21.29
C ALA A 72 26.28 9.42 22.52
N GLN A 73 25.47 8.40 22.83
CA GLN A 73 25.70 7.44 23.92
C GLN A 73 26.76 6.39 23.55
N GLU A 74 26.84 6.00 22.27
CA GLU A 74 27.83 5.03 21.78
C GLU A 74 29.23 5.65 21.61
N GLN A 75 29.34 6.98 21.52
CA GLN A 75 30.65 7.63 21.51
C GLN A 75 31.32 7.59 22.88
N PRO A 76 32.62 7.23 22.96
CA PRO A 76 33.38 7.34 24.20
C PRO A 76 33.36 8.80 24.66
N GLN A 77 32.82 9.07 25.84
CA GLN A 77 32.94 10.40 26.44
C GLN A 77 34.43 10.71 26.64
N PRO A 78 34.93 11.88 26.22
CA PRO A 78 36.22 12.35 26.70
C PRO A 78 36.12 12.45 28.23
N ALA A 79 37.03 11.79 28.93
CA ALA A 79 37.09 11.84 30.39
C ALA A 79 37.00 13.31 30.87
N PRO A 80 36.31 13.60 32.00
CA PRO A 80 36.24 14.95 32.51
C PRO A 80 37.66 15.45 32.75
N ALA A 81 38.03 16.52 32.05
CA ALA A 81 39.32 17.17 32.20
C ALA A 81 39.39 17.83 33.58
N GLY A 82 39.72 17.04 34.59
CA GLY A 82 40.30 17.54 35.82
C GLY A 82 41.75 17.93 35.53
N GLY A 83 42.02 19.23 35.47
CA GLY A 83 43.38 19.76 35.44
C GLY A 83 43.60 20.85 34.41
N THR A 84 43.73 22.07 34.93
CA THR A 84 44.26 23.26 34.25
C THR A 84 45.61 23.00 33.57
N GLY A 85 45.72 23.35 32.29
CA GLY A 85 46.99 23.66 31.61
C GLY A 85 47.56 22.55 30.71
N GLY A 86 47.55 22.77 29.39
CA GLY A 86 48.32 21.93 28.46
C GLY A 86 47.94 22.05 27.00
N LEU A 87 48.69 22.89 26.29
CA LEU A 87 48.72 23.10 24.84
C LEU A 87 48.61 21.83 23.95
N ILE A 88 47.84 22.01 22.87
CA ILE A 88 47.92 21.40 21.53
C ILE A 88 48.90 20.21 21.38
N ARG A 89 48.37 19.00 21.37
CA ARG A 89 48.86 17.90 20.54
C ARG A 89 47.68 17.32 19.75
N ARG A 90 47.65 17.56 18.43
CA ARG A 90 46.93 16.71 17.47
C ARG A 90 47.63 15.34 17.46
N GLY A 91 47.28 14.51 18.44
CA GLY A 91 47.54 13.08 18.38
C GLY A 91 46.56 12.45 17.42
N ALA A 92 47.07 11.79 16.39
CA ALA A 92 46.29 10.96 15.48
C ALA A 92 45.35 10.07 16.29
N ARG A 93 44.03 10.26 16.10
CA ARG A 93 43.04 9.30 16.59
C ARG A 93 43.35 7.97 15.89
N PRO A 94 43.52 6.86 16.62
CA PRO A 94 43.48 5.56 15.98
C PRO A 94 42.07 5.42 15.39
N ALA A 95 41.98 5.04 14.12
CA ALA A 95 40.74 4.65 13.49
C ALA A 95 40.17 3.47 14.29
N ALA A 96 39.29 3.77 15.25
CA ALA A 96 38.49 2.75 15.88
C ALA A 96 37.56 2.24 14.77
N GLY A 97 37.88 1.05 14.25
CA GLY A 97 37.03 0.28 13.35
C GLY A 97 35.75 -0.16 14.07
N GLY A 98 34.92 0.81 14.47
CA GLY A 98 33.62 0.61 15.05
C GLY A 98 32.63 0.32 13.93
N GLY A 99 32.50 -0.96 13.59
CA GLY A 99 31.42 -1.40 12.71
C GLY A 99 30.06 -0.95 13.25
N LEU A 100 29.12 -0.69 12.35
CA LEU A 100 27.76 -0.28 12.68
C LEU A 100 27.10 -1.25 13.68
N SER A 101 26.74 -0.76 14.89
CA SER A 101 26.02 -1.55 15.90
C SER A 101 24.63 -1.97 15.38
N ASN A 102 24.05 -3.05 15.92
CA ASN A 102 22.71 -3.48 15.49
C ASN A 102 21.65 -2.41 15.82
N ASP A 103 21.74 -1.79 17.00
CA ASP A 103 20.77 -0.79 17.43
C ASP A 103 20.90 0.50 16.59
N LEU A 104 22.12 0.91 16.23
CA LEU A 104 22.34 2.06 15.36
C LEU A 104 21.88 1.76 13.92
N LEU A 105 22.08 0.54 13.43
CA LEU A 105 21.53 0.09 12.15
C LEU A 105 20.00 0.18 12.13
N ASP A 106 19.33 -0.31 13.16
CA ASP A 106 17.87 -0.30 13.24
C ASP A 106 17.31 1.13 13.28
N ASP A 107 17.97 2.04 14.01
CA ASP A 107 17.58 3.46 14.01
C ASP A 107 17.83 4.14 12.66
N LEU A 108 18.95 3.86 11.98
CA LEU A 108 19.21 4.37 10.63
C LEU A 108 18.16 3.88 9.65
N LEU A 109 17.83 2.59 9.67
CA LEU A 109 16.77 2.03 8.84
C LEU A 109 15.40 2.66 9.16
N ALA A 110 15.11 2.92 10.44
CA ALA A 110 13.87 3.60 10.83
C ALA A 110 13.81 5.04 10.32
N VAL A 111 14.91 5.81 10.41
CA VAL A 111 15.02 7.14 9.81
C VAL A 111 14.83 7.05 8.30
N GLY A 112 15.53 6.15 7.61
CA GLY A 112 15.43 5.99 6.16
C GLY A 112 14.00 5.67 5.71
N ASN A 113 13.27 4.81 6.44
CA ASN A 113 11.86 4.54 6.17
C ASN A 113 10.97 5.78 6.40
N LYS A 114 11.20 6.56 7.46
CA LYS A 114 10.44 7.79 7.73
C LYS A 114 10.72 8.88 6.71
N SER A 115 11.97 9.01 6.28
CA SER A 115 12.37 9.91 5.21
C SER A 115 11.69 9.54 3.89
N LEU A 116 11.63 8.26 3.56
CA LEU A 116 10.87 7.76 2.42
C LEU A 116 9.36 8.09 2.52
N ASP A 117 8.75 7.93 3.71
CA ASP A 117 7.32 8.21 3.93
C ASP A 117 6.98 9.71 3.77
N CYS A 118 7.95 10.61 3.99
CA CYS A 118 7.80 12.05 3.72
C CYS A 118 7.62 12.32 2.22
N GLY A 119 8.44 11.69 1.36
CA GLY A 119 8.29 11.73 -0.09
C GLY A 119 8.70 13.05 -0.77
N TYR A 120 9.37 13.97 -0.07
CA TYR A 120 9.97 15.17 -0.67
C TYR A 120 11.44 14.92 -1.03
N ASP A 121 11.97 15.66 -2.01
CA ASP A 121 13.32 15.45 -2.57
C ASP A 121 14.43 15.45 -1.52
N ASP A 122 14.42 16.40 -0.59
CA ASP A 122 15.41 16.49 0.49
C ASP A 122 15.43 15.24 1.38
N GLU A 123 14.26 14.72 1.74
CA GLU A 123 14.12 13.51 2.53
C GLU A 123 14.42 12.24 1.72
N LEU A 124 14.06 12.19 0.43
CA LEU A 124 14.44 11.07 -0.45
C LEU A 124 15.98 10.98 -0.60
N ASN A 125 16.66 12.12 -0.75
CA ASN A 125 18.12 12.18 -0.80
C ASN A 125 18.76 11.75 0.53
N LEU A 126 18.17 12.14 1.67
CA LEU A 126 18.62 11.64 2.97
C LEU A 126 18.44 10.12 3.09
N ALA A 127 17.29 9.58 2.66
CA ALA A 127 17.04 8.14 2.65
C ALA A 127 18.04 7.39 1.75
N LEU A 128 18.45 8.01 0.63
CA LEU A 128 19.45 7.44 -0.28
C LEU A 128 20.81 7.33 0.40
N LEU A 129 21.27 8.41 1.02
CA LEU A 129 22.53 8.44 1.77
C LEU A 129 22.52 7.41 2.91
N ILE A 130 21.42 7.29 3.64
CA ILE A 130 21.25 6.28 4.70
C ILE A 130 21.32 4.88 4.11
N SER A 131 20.60 4.61 3.01
CA SER A 131 20.63 3.31 2.35
C SER A 131 22.03 2.95 1.86
N ASP A 132 22.75 3.90 1.28
CA ASP A 132 24.13 3.74 0.82
C ASP A 132 25.08 3.44 1.98
N THR A 133 24.94 4.17 3.08
CA THR A 133 25.73 3.95 4.30
C THR A 133 25.47 2.57 4.89
N VAL A 134 24.20 2.18 5.05
CA VAL A 134 23.83 0.86 5.57
C VAL A 134 24.40 -0.26 4.70
N LEU A 135 24.33 -0.14 3.38
CA LEU A 135 24.83 -1.16 2.45
C LEU A 135 26.35 -1.13 2.28
N THR A 136 27.00 0.01 2.52
CA THR A 136 28.46 0.13 2.62
C THR A 136 28.98 -0.64 3.84
N GLN A 137 28.34 -0.43 5.00
CA GLN A 137 28.72 -1.07 6.26
C GLN A 137 28.29 -2.55 6.32
N ARG A 138 27.13 -2.89 5.73
CA ARG A 138 26.55 -4.24 5.71
C ARG A 138 25.97 -4.59 4.35
N ARG A 139 26.84 -5.06 3.45
CA ARG A 139 26.51 -5.40 2.05
C ARG A 139 25.36 -6.42 1.90
N ASN A 140 25.20 -7.31 2.88
CA ASN A 140 24.15 -8.35 2.89
C ASN A 140 22.93 -7.96 3.76
N SER A 141 22.72 -6.67 4.03
CA SER A 141 21.55 -6.21 4.79
C SER A 141 20.27 -6.35 3.95
N ARG A 142 19.44 -7.36 4.26
CA ARG A 142 18.11 -7.55 3.65
C ARG A 142 17.25 -6.29 3.76
N ALA A 143 17.19 -5.70 4.95
CA ALA A 143 16.42 -4.49 5.20
C ALA A 143 16.98 -3.28 4.42
N GLY A 144 18.30 -3.20 4.25
CA GLY A 144 18.95 -2.18 3.44
C GLY A 144 18.58 -2.27 1.96
N TRP A 145 18.66 -3.47 1.35
CA TRP A 145 18.27 -3.67 -0.04
C TRP A 145 16.79 -3.42 -0.29
N ARG A 146 15.92 -3.80 0.66
CA ARG A 146 14.48 -3.50 0.59
C ARG A 146 14.19 -2.00 0.69
N LEU A 147 14.87 -1.28 1.58
CA LEU A 147 14.76 0.19 1.67
C LEU A 147 15.21 0.83 0.36
N ARG A 148 16.35 0.39 -0.21
CA ARG A 148 16.86 0.88 -1.49
C ARG A 148 15.86 0.68 -2.64
N GLY A 149 15.28 -0.51 -2.77
CA GLY A 149 14.29 -0.80 -3.81
C GLY A 149 13.07 0.13 -3.72
N ARG A 150 12.51 0.32 -2.52
CA ARG A 150 11.38 1.24 -2.29
C ARG A 150 11.73 2.68 -2.59
N LEU A 151 12.96 3.08 -2.26
CA LEU A 151 13.44 4.44 -2.51
C LEU A 151 13.62 4.72 -3.99
N LEU A 152 14.30 3.83 -4.72
CA LEU A 152 14.48 3.96 -6.17
C LEU A 152 13.13 3.97 -6.89
N GLU A 153 12.17 3.17 -6.42
CA GLU A 153 10.79 3.22 -6.91
C GLU A 153 10.14 4.60 -6.68
N ALA A 154 10.25 5.14 -5.46
CA ALA A 154 9.71 6.46 -5.13
C ALA A 154 10.36 7.58 -5.98
N MET A 155 11.67 7.49 -6.22
CA MET A 155 12.43 8.39 -7.10
C MET A 155 12.16 8.14 -8.60
N GLY A 156 11.25 7.23 -8.95
CA GLY A 156 10.85 6.99 -10.34
C GLY A 156 11.89 6.25 -11.17
N ARG A 157 12.71 5.40 -10.55
CA ARG A 157 13.75 4.58 -11.21
C ARG A 157 13.37 3.09 -11.16
N PRO A 158 12.39 2.64 -11.97
CA PRO A 158 11.84 1.28 -11.88
C PRO A 158 12.87 0.18 -12.18
N ALA A 159 13.75 0.37 -13.17
CA ALA A 159 14.79 -0.62 -13.49
C ALA A 159 15.79 -0.79 -12.33
N ALA A 160 16.30 0.31 -11.79
CA ALA A 160 17.19 0.29 -10.63
C ALA A 160 16.49 -0.27 -9.37
N ALA A 161 15.19 -0.01 -9.20
CA ALA A 161 14.40 -0.59 -8.13
C ALA A 161 14.29 -2.12 -8.24
N VAL A 162 14.07 -2.65 -9.46
CA VAL A 162 14.07 -4.10 -9.73
C VAL A 162 15.39 -4.71 -9.30
N ASP A 163 16.52 -4.17 -9.75
CA ASP A 163 17.85 -4.69 -9.38
C ASP A 163 18.07 -4.73 -7.85
N ALA A 164 17.64 -3.68 -7.14
CA ALA A 164 17.75 -3.62 -5.68
C ALA A 164 16.82 -4.63 -4.98
N TYR A 165 15.60 -4.82 -5.48
CA TYR A 165 14.66 -5.82 -4.98
C TYR A 165 15.15 -7.25 -5.24
N GLU A 166 15.78 -7.52 -6.39
CA GLU A 166 16.35 -8.84 -6.68
C GLU A 166 17.50 -9.18 -5.74
N ARG A 167 18.35 -8.21 -5.39
CA ARG A 167 19.38 -8.40 -4.35
C ARG A 167 18.76 -8.70 -2.98
N TYR A 168 17.62 -8.08 -2.64
CA TYR A 168 16.86 -8.44 -1.45
C TYR A 168 16.32 -9.87 -1.51
N LEU A 169 15.72 -10.27 -2.64
CA LEU A 169 15.14 -11.60 -2.83
C LEU A 169 16.22 -12.70 -2.77
N ALA A 170 17.40 -12.45 -3.34
CA ALA A 170 18.54 -13.37 -3.26
C ALA A 170 19.02 -13.63 -1.82
N LEU A 171 18.69 -12.75 -0.88
CA LEU A 171 19.06 -12.85 0.53
C LEU A 171 17.92 -13.38 1.42
N THR A 172 16.72 -13.65 0.89
CA THR A 172 15.55 -14.12 1.67
C THR A 172 15.07 -15.49 1.21
N GLN A 173 14.66 -16.35 2.16
CA GLN A 173 14.04 -17.65 1.84
C GLN A 173 12.53 -17.55 1.68
N GLU A 174 11.91 -16.62 2.41
CA GLU A 174 10.48 -16.33 2.34
C GLU A 174 10.25 -14.87 1.93
N ASP A 175 9.33 -14.66 1.00
CA ASP A 175 8.93 -13.33 0.54
C ASP A 175 7.73 -12.79 1.34
N GLY A 176 7.94 -12.56 2.63
CA GLY A 176 6.90 -12.05 3.54
C GLY A 176 6.38 -10.64 3.20
N PHE A 177 7.01 -9.94 2.25
CA PHE A 177 6.62 -8.60 1.82
C PHE A 177 6.06 -8.55 0.38
N GLY A 178 5.96 -9.69 -0.32
CA GLY A 178 5.45 -9.76 -1.69
C GLY A 178 6.32 -9.02 -2.73
N VAL A 179 7.63 -8.95 -2.51
CA VAL A 179 8.58 -8.25 -3.38
C VAL A 179 8.72 -8.93 -4.75
N SER A 180 8.55 -10.25 -4.85
CA SER A 180 8.64 -11.01 -6.11
C SER A 180 7.55 -10.58 -7.08
N ALA A 181 6.30 -10.47 -6.59
CA ALA A 181 5.18 -9.98 -7.38
C ALA A 181 5.39 -8.51 -7.79
N LYS A 182 5.97 -7.69 -6.90
CA LYS A 182 6.33 -6.31 -7.18
C LYS A 182 7.36 -6.19 -8.30
N VAL A 183 8.43 -6.99 -8.26
CA VAL A 183 9.47 -7.05 -9.30
C VAL A 183 8.86 -7.42 -10.65
N ALA A 184 8.02 -8.47 -10.69
CA ALA A 184 7.31 -8.84 -11.90
C ALA A 184 6.45 -7.68 -12.44
N GLY A 185 5.80 -6.92 -11.54
CA GLY A 185 5.00 -5.73 -11.89
C GLY A 185 5.80 -4.64 -12.57
N LEU A 186 6.95 -4.32 -11.99
CA LEU A 186 7.84 -3.31 -12.54
C LEU A 186 8.39 -3.75 -13.90
N ARG A 187 8.78 -5.03 -14.07
CA ARG A 187 9.24 -5.56 -15.35
C ARG A 187 8.20 -5.46 -16.45
N THR A 188 6.99 -5.99 -16.21
CA THR A 188 5.91 -5.91 -17.19
C THR A 188 5.52 -4.45 -17.48
N ALA A 189 5.56 -3.57 -16.48
CA ALA A 189 5.34 -2.14 -16.72
C ALA A 189 6.42 -1.53 -17.63
N THR A 190 7.69 -1.85 -17.42
CA THR A 190 8.79 -1.41 -18.28
C THR A 190 8.65 -1.94 -19.71
N GLU A 191 8.27 -3.21 -19.89
CA GLU A 191 7.99 -3.80 -21.20
C GLU A 191 6.85 -3.06 -21.93
N ARG A 192 5.72 -2.85 -21.25
CA ARG A 192 4.58 -2.12 -21.83
C ARG A 192 4.89 -0.66 -22.16
N ARG A 193 5.77 -0.02 -21.38
CA ARG A 193 6.29 1.33 -21.71
C ARG A 193 7.10 1.30 -23.01
N ALA A 194 7.98 0.31 -23.19
CA ALA A 194 8.77 0.18 -24.40
C ALA A 194 7.89 -0.06 -25.64
N GLU A 195 6.92 -0.98 -25.54
CA GLU A 195 5.93 -1.24 -26.58
C GLU A 195 5.13 0.02 -26.96
N LEU A 196 4.70 0.79 -25.95
CA LEU A 196 3.98 2.04 -26.15
C LEU A 196 4.83 3.07 -26.91
N LEU A 197 6.09 3.23 -26.53
CA LEU A 197 7.00 4.16 -27.18
C LEU A 197 7.30 3.74 -28.63
N ASP A 198 7.45 2.45 -28.88
CA ASP A 198 7.65 1.93 -30.24
C ASP A 198 6.40 2.10 -31.12
N LEU A 199 5.21 1.96 -30.55
CA LEU A 199 3.97 2.27 -31.24
C LEU A 199 3.86 3.77 -31.57
N LEU A 200 4.21 4.65 -30.62
CA LEU A 200 4.24 6.10 -30.85
C LEU A 200 5.25 6.49 -31.95
N ARG A 201 6.46 5.92 -31.94
CA ARG A 201 7.49 6.17 -32.97
C ARG A 201 7.04 5.73 -34.35
N ARG A 202 6.36 4.59 -34.46
CA ARG A 202 5.82 4.09 -35.74
C ARG A 202 4.66 4.94 -36.25
N THR A 203 3.80 5.40 -35.35
CA THR A 203 2.61 6.20 -35.69
C THR A 203 2.97 7.65 -36.04
N VAL A 204 4.06 8.17 -35.46
CA VAL A 204 4.51 9.56 -35.62
C VAL A 204 6.00 9.60 -35.99
N PRO A 205 6.36 9.23 -37.24
CA PRO A 205 7.76 9.09 -37.64
C PRO A 205 8.57 10.39 -37.53
N ASP A 206 7.94 11.55 -37.76
CA ASP A 206 8.60 12.85 -37.67
C ASP A 206 9.04 13.24 -36.24
N ALA A 207 8.52 12.57 -35.22
CA ALA A 207 8.95 12.76 -33.84
C ALA A 207 10.45 12.47 -33.63
N ALA A 208 11.04 11.61 -34.46
CA ALA A 208 12.46 11.27 -34.40
C ALA A 208 13.38 12.49 -34.56
N ARG A 209 12.94 13.52 -35.31
CA ARG A 209 13.71 14.76 -35.53
C ARG A 209 13.82 15.62 -34.28
N HIS A 210 12.90 15.46 -33.34
CA HIS A 210 12.80 16.29 -32.14
C HIS A 210 13.34 15.58 -30.88
N ALA A 211 13.54 14.26 -30.94
CA ALA A 211 14.01 13.46 -29.81
C ALA A 211 15.43 13.79 -29.32
N GLY A 212 16.22 14.55 -30.08
CA GLY A 212 17.59 14.97 -29.71
C GLY A 212 17.68 16.26 -28.90
N SER A 213 16.58 17.02 -28.81
CA SER A 213 16.52 18.30 -28.11
C SER A 213 16.03 18.15 -26.66
N PRO A 214 16.24 19.14 -25.78
CA PRO A 214 15.73 19.11 -24.42
C PRO A 214 14.21 18.90 -24.38
N ALA A 215 13.74 17.88 -23.67
CA ALA A 215 12.34 17.47 -23.67
C ALA A 215 11.39 18.60 -23.29
N THR A 216 11.76 19.43 -22.30
CA THR A 216 10.94 20.56 -21.83
C THR A 216 10.70 21.61 -22.91
N ASP A 217 11.72 21.94 -23.70
CA ASP A 217 11.62 22.95 -24.75
C ASP A 217 10.77 22.41 -25.91
N VAL A 218 11.03 21.17 -26.34
CA VAL A 218 10.26 20.48 -27.38
C VAL A 218 8.79 20.34 -26.97
N TRP A 219 8.53 20.03 -25.69
CA TRP A 219 7.18 19.93 -25.16
C TRP A 219 6.45 21.27 -25.20
N ALA A 220 7.12 22.36 -24.79
CA ALA A 220 6.57 23.70 -24.82
C ALA A 220 6.21 24.15 -26.26
N ASP A 221 7.09 23.89 -27.22
CA ASP A 221 6.85 24.16 -28.64
C ASP A 221 5.67 23.32 -29.17
N GLY A 222 5.54 22.06 -28.73
CA GLY A 222 4.41 21.20 -29.08
C GLY A 222 3.07 21.73 -28.58
N LEU A 223 3.02 22.25 -27.35
CA LEU A 223 1.82 22.89 -26.81
C LEU A 223 1.48 24.20 -27.53
N ALA A 224 2.49 24.98 -27.95
CA ALA A 224 2.28 26.19 -28.73
C ALA A 224 1.67 25.85 -30.11
N ALA A 225 2.24 24.87 -30.83
CA ALA A 225 1.71 24.39 -32.10
C ALA A 225 0.26 23.87 -31.95
N HIS A 226 -0.04 23.17 -30.85
CA HIS A 226 -1.40 22.71 -30.57
C HIS A 226 -2.38 23.87 -30.39
N ALA A 227 -1.98 24.91 -29.64
CA ALA A 227 -2.80 26.10 -29.42
C ALA A 227 -3.03 26.92 -30.71
N GLU A 228 -2.10 26.85 -31.67
CA GLU A 228 -2.21 27.44 -33.00
C GLU A 228 -3.09 26.60 -33.96
N GLY A 229 -3.47 25.38 -33.56
CA GLY A 229 -4.27 24.46 -34.36
C GLY A 229 -3.46 23.58 -35.32
N ASP A 230 -2.13 23.64 -35.27
CA ASP A 230 -1.23 22.78 -36.06
C ASP A 230 -1.06 21.42 -35.37
N GLY A 231 -2.06 20.56 -35.57
CA GLY A 231 -2.13 19.25 -34.91
C GLY A 231 -1.02 18.28 -35.30
N GLU A 232 -0.56 18.29 -36.55
CA GLU A 232 0.49 17.40 -37.04
C GLU A 232 1.85 17.76 -36.43
N ARG A 233 2.20 19.06 -36.46
CA ARG A 233 3.42 19.55 -35.83
C ARG A 233 3.39 19.37 -34.31
N ALA A 234 2.26 19.66 -33.67
CA ALA A 234 2.09 19.43 -32.24
C ALA A 234 2.32 17.96 -31.87
N GLN A 235 1.75 17.04 -32.65
CA GLN A 235 1.91 15.60 -32.43
C GLN A 235 3.38 15.17 -32.58
N ALA A 236 4.08 15.63 -33.62
CA ALA A 236 5.50 15.33 -33.82
C ALA A 236 6.38 15.83 -32.66
N LEU A 237 6.15 17.05 -32.19
CA LEU A 237 6.88 17.65 -31.07
C LEU A 237 6.60 16.94 -29.75
N LEU A 238 5.33 16.74 -29.39
CA LEU A 238 4.95 16.12 -28.11
C LEU A 238 5.43 14.66 -28.01
N VAL A 239 5.32 13.88 -29.09
CA VAL A 239 5.87 12.52 -29.12
C VAL A 239 7.40 12.55 -29.10
N GLY A 240 8.03 13.50 -29.80
CA GLY A 240 9.49 13.68 -29.77
C GLY A 240 10.00 13.97 -28.36
N ALA A 241 9.28 14.77 -27.59
CA ALA A 241 9.58 15.05 -26.19
C ALA A 241 9.41 13.83 -25.27
N LEU A 242 8.39 12.99 -25.47
CA LEU A 242 8.26 11.71 -24.74
C LEU A 242 9.45 10.78 -25.00
N VAL A 243 9.91 10.71 -26.25
CA VAL A 243 11.10 9.93 -26.61
C VAL A 243 12.38 10.54 -26.01
N ALA A 244 12.47 11.87 -25.93
CA ALA A 244 13.58 12.56 -25.29
C ALA A 244 13.60 12.30 -23.76
N LEU A 245 12.45 12.31 -23.09
CA LEU A 245 12.33 11.95 -21.66
C LEU A 245 12.79 10.51 -21.40
N ASP A 246 12.42 9.58 -22.29
CA ASP A 246 12.83 8.18 -22.19
C ASP A 246 14.35 8.02 -22.35
N ARG A 247 14.94 8.67 -23.36
CA ARG A 247 16.40 8.67 -23.59
C ARG A 247 17.18 9.30 -22.43
N ALA A 248 16.63 10.33 -21.81
CA ALA A 248 17.24 11.00 -20.67
C ALA A 248 17.06 10.23 -19.35
N GLU A 249 16.42 9.06 -19.37
CA GLU A 249 16.04 8.29 -18.17
C GLU A 249 15.34 9.16 -17.11
N ALA A 250 14.44 10.03 -17.59
CA ALA A 250 13.67 10.91 -16.72
C ALA A 250 12.85 10.08 -15.71
N PRO A 251 12.59 10.62 -14.49
CA PRO A 251 11.77 9.95 -13.50
C PRO A 251 10.45 9.43 -14.10
N GLU A 252 10.07 8.21 -13.74
CA GLU A 252 8.87 7.58 -14.29
C GLU A 252 7.61 8.44 -14.09
N GLN A 253 7.48 9.17 -12.98
CA GLN A 253 6.34 10.06 -12.75
C GLN A 253 6.26 11.18 -13.81
N GLU A 254 7.40 11.79 -14.17
CA GLU A 254 7.46 12.87 -15.15
C GLU A 254 7.03 12.36 -16.54
N PHE A 255 7.54 11.20 -16.95
CA PHE A 255 7.11 10.56 -18.20
C PHE A 255 5.60 10.27 -18.22
N GLN A 256 5.07 9.75 -17.11
CA GLN A 256 3.65 9.41 -16.98
C GLN A 256 2.75 10.63 -17.02
N GLU A 257 3.17 11.75 -16.40
CA GLU A 257 2.46 13.01 -16.43
C GLU A 257 2.41 13.60 -17.85
N ALA A 258 3.57 13.62 -18.53
CA ALA A 258 3.65 14.04 -19.92
C ALA A 258 2.77 13.15 -20.82
N LEU A 259 2.88 11.83 -20.71
CA LEU A 259 2.09 10.90 -21.53
C LEU A 259 0.59 11.05 -21.26
N SER A 260 0.16 11.15 -20.00
CA SER A 260 -1.24 11.39 -19.66
C SER A 260 -1.76 12.67 -20.30
N HIS A 261 -0.99 13.76 -20.21
CA HIS A 261 -1.35 15.03 -20.82
C HIS A 261 -1.45 14.94 -22.36
N TYR A 262 -0.53 14.23 -23.01
CA TYR A 262 -0.61 13.97 -24.45
C TYR A 262 -1.89 13.19 -24.83
N LEU A 263 -2.24 12.15 -24.06
CA LEU A 263 -3.45 11.36 -24.31
C LEU A 263 -4.72 12.18 -24.10
N ASP A 264 -4.75 13.07 -23.11
CA ASP A 264 -5.87 13.99 -22.88
C ASP A 264 -6.06 14.94 -24.08
N LEU A 265 -4.97 15.47 -24.65
CA LEU A 265 -5.03 16.31 -25.86
C LEU A 265 -5.54 15.53 -27.08
N CYS A 266 -5.11 14.27 -27.24
CA CYS A 266 -5.53 13.41 -28.36
C CYS A 266 -7.00 12.98 -28.26
N THR A 267 -7.52 12.78 -27.04
CA THR A 267 -8.89 12.33 -26.81
C THR A 267 -9.89 13.48 -26.74
N GLY A 268 -9.48 14.66 -26.24
CA GLY A 268 -10.33 15.85 -26.21
C GLY A 268 -10.62 16.47 -27.59
N SER A 269 -9.80 16.15 -28.59
CA SER A 269 -9.88 16.70 -29.94
C SER A 269 -10.66 15.85 -30.96
N ARG A 270 -11.02 14.60 -30.62
CA ARG A 270 -11.65 13.64 -31.56
C ARG A 270 -12.93 13.01 -31.02
N ALA A 271 -13.97 12.93 -31.86
CA ALA A 271 -15.23 12.27 -31.50
C ALA A 271 -15.12 10.73 -31.38
N ARG A 272 -14.13 10.11 -32.04
CA ARG A 272 -13.79 8.68 -31.91
C ARG A 272 -12.26 8.47 -31.93
N PRO A 273 -11.68 7.67 -31.02
CA PRO A 273 -10.28 7.29 -31.06
C PRO A 273 -9.95 6.43 -32.29
N THR A 274 -8.72 6.52 -32.80
CA THR A 274 -8.21 5.56 -33.80
C THR A 274 -7.81 4.25 -33.11
N ALA A 275 -7.63 3.18 -33.89
CA ALA A 275 -7.22 1.88 -33.35
C ALA A 275 -5.86 1.99 -32.62
N GLU A 276 -4.91 2.73 -33.19
CA GLU A 276 -3.59 2.97 -32.62
C GLU A 276 -3.68 3.74 -31.31
N LEU A 277 -4.54 4.78 -31.25
CA LEU A 277 -4.76 5.53 -30.00
C LEU A 277 -5.43 4.66 -28.93
N THR A 278 -6.36 3.78 -29.30
CA THR A 278 -6.95 2.80 -28.38
C THR A 278 -5.90 1.83 -27.84
N GLU A 279 -5.00 1.34 -28.69
CA GLU A 279 -3.89 0.47 -28.29
C GLU A 279 -2.91 1.19 -27.37
N ILE A 280 -2.52 2.44 -27.67
CA ILE A 280 -1.68 3.27 -26.79
C ILE A 280 -2.33 3.46 -25.41
N ILE A 281 -3.65 3.75 -25.37
CA ILE A 281 -4.39 3.89 -24.11
C ILE A 281 -4.40 2.56 -23.34
N ALA A 282 -4.56 1.43 -24.03
CA ALA A 282 -4.53 0.11 -23.42
C ALA A 282 -3.15 -0.20 -22.81
N LEU A 283 -2.07 0.05 -23.56
CA LEU A 283 -0.69 -0.12 -23.09
C LEU A 283 -0.38 0.80 -21.90
N PHE A 284 -0.81 2.06 -21.94
CA PHE A 284 -0.69 3.00 -20.82
C PHE A 284 -1.44 2.50 -19.57
N ALA A 285 -2.66 2.02 -19.75
CA ALA A 285 -3.46 1.48 -18.66
C ALA A 285 -2.85 0.18 -18.09
N GLU A 286 -2.32 -0.70 -18.92
CA GLU A 286 -1.59 -1.91 -18.49
C GLU A 286 -0.32 -1.56 -17.73
N GLN A 287 0.51 -0.68 -18.28
CA GLN A 287 1.74 -0.22 -17.65
C GLN A 287 1.47 0.38 -16.27
N ARG A 288 0.50 1.30 -16.17
CA ARG A 288 0.11 1.92 -14.90
C ARG A 288 -0.44 0.90 -13.91
N ARG A 289 -1.23 -0.07 -14.39
CA ARG A 289 -1.76 -1.17 -13.55
C ARG A 289 -0.62 -2.02 -12.99
N ASN A 290 0.27 -2.51 -13.83
CA ASN A 290 1.35 -3.41 -13.44
C ASN A 290 2.34 -2.73 -12.47
N ARG A 291 2.68 -1.45 -12.69
CA ARG A 291 3.55 -0.69 -11.79
C ARG A 291 2.96 -0.54 -10.38
N MET A 292 1.66 -0.26 -10.32
CA MET A 292 0.96 -0.06 -9.06
C MET A 292 0.60 -1.37 -8.35
N ARG A 293 0.45 -2.48 -9.09
CA ARG A 293 -0.28 -3.67 -8.61
C ARG A 293 0.41 -5.03 -8.84
N GLY A 294 1.53 -5.11 -9.56
CA GLY A 294 2.05 -6.40 -10.03
C GLY A 294 1.26 -6.95 -11.22
N PRO A 295 1.80 -7.93 -12.00
CA PRO A 295 1.00 -8.68 -12.95
C PRO A 295 0.00 -9.53 -12.18
N LEU A 296 -1.26 -9.49 -12.61
CA LEU A 296 -2.28 -10.41 -12.11
C LEU A 296 -2.37 -11.57 -13.11
N PRO A 297 -2.16 -12.82 -12.68
CA PRO A 297 -2.34 -13.96 -13.57
C PRO A 297 -3.80 -14.04 -14.01
N ASP A 298 -3.99 -14.38 -15.28
CA ASP A 298 -5.30 -14.59 -15.90
C ASP A 298 -5.75 -16.06 -15.71
N PRO A 299 -7.03 -16.34 -15.39
CA PRO A 299 -8.11 -15.39 -15.11
C PRO A 299 -7.87 -14.61 -13.81
N LEU A 300 -8.11 -13.29 -13.86
CA LEU A 300 -8.18 -12.41 -12.69
C LEU A 300 -9.02 -13.08 -11.59
N PHE A 301 -8.35 -13.58 -10.54
CA PHE A 301 -8.94 -14.29 -9.39
C PHE A 301 -9.40 -15.74 -9.62
N GLY A 302 -8.82 -16.46 -10.57
CA GLY A 302 -8.89 -17.93 -10.61
C GLY A 302 -10.29 -18.52 -10.78
N GLY A 303 -11.19 -17.84 -11.52
CA GLY A 303 -12.55 -18.32 -11.77
C GLY A 303 -13.57 -18.04 -10.66
N VAL A 304 -13.27 -17.16 -9.70
CA VAL A 304 -14.25 -16.72 -8.68
C VAL A 304 -15.46 -16.04 -9.31
N GLN A 305 -16.67 -16.37 -8.82
CA GLN A 305 -17.91 -15.73 -9.25
C GLN A 305 -18.24 -14.55 -8.33
N TRP A 306 -18.37 -13.36 -8.91
CA TRP A 306 -18.82 -12.18 -8.17
C TRP A 306 -20.33 -12.23 -7.98
N ILE A 307 -20.80 -11.95 -6.76
CA ILE A 307 -22.22 -11.92 -6.41
C ILE A 307 -22.60 -10.57 -5.82
N GLY A 308 -23.70 -10.01 -6.30
CA GLY A 308 -24.31 -8.83 -5.73
C GLY A 308 -25.33 -9.19 -4.66
N LEU A 309 -26.03 -8.17 -4.16
CA LEU A 309 -27.05 -8.33 -3.11
C LEU A 309 -28.16 -9.32 -3.50
N GLY A 310 -28.63 -9.29 -4.75
CA GLY A 310 -29.71 -10.15 -5.23
C GLY A 310 -29.27 -11.61 -5.33
N GLU A 311 -28.09 -11.87 -5.89
CA GLU A 311 -27.52 -13.22 -5.98
C GLU A 311 -27.24 -13.78 -4.59
N PHE A 312 -26.69 -12.97 -3.68
CA PHE A 312 -26.46 -13.39 -2.30
C PHE A 312 -27.78 -13.74 -1.60
N ARG A 313 -28.84 -12.93 -1.74
CA ARG A 313 -30.19 -13.24 -1.22
C ARG A 313 -30.68 -14.60 -1.69
N ASN A 314 -30.56 -14.88 -2.99
CA ASN A 314 -31.01 -16.15 -3.56
C ASN A 314 -30.23 -17.36 -3.01
N ARG A 315 -28.94 -17.19 -2.70
CA ARG A 315 -28.11 -18.27 -2.14
C ARG A 315 -28.46 -18.66 -0.70
N ILE A 316 -28.97 -17.71 0.09
CA ILE A 316 -29.28 -17.92 1.51
C ILE A 316 -30.77 -18.16 1.79
N ALA A 317 -31.64 -17.93 0.80
CA ALA A 317 -33.08 -18.06 0.96
C ALA A 317 -33.49 -19.49 1.34
N GLY A 318 -34.37 -19.61 2.34
CA GLY A 318 -34.88 -20.87 2.85
C GLY A 318 -33.90 -21.68 3.72
N LYS A 319 -32.66 -21.22 3.88
CA LYS A 319 -31.61 -21.93 4.64
C LYS A 319 -31.55 -21.49 6.09
N SER A 320 -31.29 -22.42 6.99
CA SER A 320 -30.92 -22.14 8.38
C SER A 320 -29.49 -21.58 8.46
N VAL A 321 -29.32 -20.47 9.18
CA VAL A 321 -28.05 -19.76 9.27
C VAL A 321 -27.62 -19.60 10.72
N CYS A 322 -26.38 -19.98 11.02
CA CYS A 322 -25.75 -19.64 12.31
C CYS A 322 -24.55 -18.73 12.11
N LEU A 323 -24.43 -17.70 12.97
CA LEU A 323 -23.25 -16.85 13.07
C LEU A 323 -22.49 -17.25 14.32
N ILE A 324 -21.18 -17.46 14.21
CA ILE A 324 -20.34 -17.87 15.32
C ILE A 324 -19.44 -16.72 15.74
N ALA A 325 -19.61 -16.25 16.98
CA ALA A 325 -18.72 -15.24 17.55
C ALA A 325 -17.33 -15.84 17.86
N ASN A 326 -16.31 -14.98 17.83
CA ASN A 326 -14.97 -15.32 18.28
C ASN A 326 -14.84 -15.12 19.81
N SER A 327 -15.77 -15.64 20.62
CA SER A 327 -15.79 -15.45 22.08
C SER A 327 -15.20 -16.64 22.83
N GLY A 328 -14.62 -16.36 24.00
CA GLY A 328 -14.04 -17.37 24.90
C GLY A 328 -15.01 -18.51 25.23
N LYS A 329 -16.27 -18.16 25.53
CA LYS A 329 -17.35 -19.12 25.84
C LYS A 329 -17.55 -20.19 24.75
N VAL A 330 -17.41 -19.85 23.47
CA VAL A 330 -17.55 -20.85 22.40
C VAL A 330 -16.51 -21.93 22.55
N GLY A 331 -15.27 -21.56 22.91
CA GLY A 331 -14.13 -22.47 23.08
C GLY A 331 -14.25 -23.51 24.19
N GLU A 332 -15.32 -23.47 24.99
CA GLU A 332 -15.58 -24.39 26.10
C GLU A 332 -16.96 -25.08 25.99
N SER A 333 -17.68 -24.85 24.89
CA SER A 333 -19.13 -25.10 24.81
C SER A 333 -19.55 -26.52 24.44
N GLY A 334 -18.78 -27.16 23.56
CA GLY A 334 -19.13 -28.46 22.99
C GLY A 334 -20.18 -28.40 21.88
N MET A 335 -20.50 -27.20 21.36
CA MET A 335 -21.54 -27.00 20.34
C MET A 335 -21.15 -27.41 18.92
N GLY A 336 -19.97 -28.01 18.71
CA GLY A 336 -19.43 -28.20 17.36
C GLY A 336 -20.33 -29.02 16.43
N ALA A 337 -20.94 -30.10 16.94
CA ALA A 337 -21.87 -30.93 16.16
C ALA A 337 -23.18 -30.19 15.82
N GLU A 338 -23.67 -29.36 16.74
CA GLU A 338 -24.89 -28.56 16.54
C GLU A 338 -24.66 -27.45 15.52
N ILE A 339 -23.51 -26.78 15.58
CA ILE A 339 -23.07 -25.77 14.61
C ILE A 339 -22.98 -26.36 13.20
N ASP A 340 -22.37 -27.54 13.05
CA ASP A 340 -22.22 -28.18 11.74
C ASP A 340 -23.56 -28.66 11.15
N GLY A 341 -24.63 -28.69 11.95
CA GLY A 341 -25.99 -29.07 11.56
C GLY A 341 -26.79 -27.97 10.84
N TYR A 342 -26.32 -26.72 10.82
CA TYR A 342 -26.95 -25.64 10.06
C TYR A 342 -26.66 -25.77 8.55
N ASP A 343 -27.56 -25.23 7.72
CA ASP A 343 -27.34 -25.19 6.28
C ASP A 343 -26.16 -24.29 5.93
N LEU A 344 -26.03 -23.15 6.62
CA LEU A 344 -24.97 -22.17 6.43
C LEU A 344 -24.31 -21.77 7.77
N VAL A 345 -23.00 -21.97 7.84
CA VAL A 345 -22.16 -21.57 8.96
C VAL A 345 -21.35 -20.33 8.60
N VAL A 346 -21.58 -19.23 9.32
CA VAL A 346 -20.91 -17.94 9.12
C VAL A 346 -19.86 -17.70 10.20
N ARG A 347 -18.64 -17.37 9.77
CA ARG A 347 -17.52 -17.03 10.67
C ARG A 347 -16.89 -15.69 10.35
N PHE A 348 -16.20 -15.12 11.33
CA PHE A 348 -15.65 -13.78 11.25
C PHE A 348 -14.13 -13.72 11.37
N ASN A 349 -13.50 -12.99 10.44
CA ASN A 349 -12.10 -12.58 10.54
C ASN A 349 -11.15 -13.74 10.91
N SER A 350 -10.54 -13.66 12.09
CA SER A 350 -9.56 -14.63 12.62
C SER A 350 -10.18 -15.78 13.41
N TYR A 351 -11.32 -16.30 12.95
CA TYR A 351 -11.95 -17.46 13.56
C TYR A 351 -10.97 -18.64 13.68
N ARG A 352 -11.15 -19.44 14.73
CA ARG A 352 -10.42 -20.68 14.96
C ARG A 352 -11.36 -21.86 14.75
N ILE A 353 -10.87 -22.90 14.07
CA ILE A 353 -11.56 -24.19 13.98
C ILE A 353 -11.09 -25.08 15.13
N ASP A 354 -12.02 -25.39 16.00
CA ASP A 354 -11.96 -26.43 17.00
C ASP A 354 -13.21 -27.31 16.81
N PRO A 355 -13.08 -28.54 16.28
CA PRO A 355 -14.22 -29.38 15.94
C PRO A 355 -15.19 -29.66 17.09
N ALA A 356 -14.70 -29.75 18.33
CA ALA A 356 -15.55 -30.06 19.48
C ALA A 356 -16.44 -28.87 19.85
N HIS A 357 -15.90 -27.67 19.72
CA HIS A 357 -16.48 -26.46 20.31
C HIS A 357 -17.08 -25.52 19.28
N THR A 358 -16.43 -25.41 18.12
CA THR A 358 -16.79 -24.44 17.07
C THR A 358 -17.29 -25.12 15.80
N GLY A 359 -17.26 -26.45 15.70
CA GLY A 359 -17.58 -27.19 14.46
C GLY A 359 -16.42 -27.18 13.45
N ARG A 360 -16.62 -27.80 12.30
CA ARG A 360 -15.62 -27.91 11.21
C ARG A 360 -15.96 -27.05 10.00
N ARG A 361 -17.24 -26.70 9.80
CA ARG A 361 -17.70 -26.05 8.57
C ARG A 361 -17.54 -24.54 8.61
N THR A 362 -17.26 -23.97 7.45
CA THR A 362 -17.33 -22.52 7.19
C THR A 362 -17.85 -22.31 5.78
N ASP A 363 -19.14 -22.05 5.63
CA ASP A 363 -19.75 -21.83 4.33
C ASP A 363 -19.58 -20.36 3.90
N ILE A 364 -19.73 -19.43 4.86
CA ILE A 364 -19.55 -18.00 4.62
C ILE A 364 -18.47 -17.44 5.55
N HIS A 365 -17.43 -16.84 4.98
CA HIS A 365 -16.48 -16.05 5.73
C HIS A 365 -16.73 -14.56 5.54
N ALA A 366 -17.14 -13.90 6.63
CA ALA A 366 -17.35 -12.46 6.72
C ALA A 366 -16.12 -11.79 7.35
N THR A 367 -15.35 -11.05 6.57
CA THR A 367 -14.06 -10.50 7.00
C THR A 367 -13.91 -9.01 6.71
N ILE A 368 -13.13 -8.29 7.51
CA ILE A 368 -12.73 -6.92 7.20
C ILE A 368 -11.49 -6.92 6.31
N HIS A 369 -11.50 -6.07 5.28
CA HIS A 369 -10.39 -5.95 4.34
C HIS A 369 -9.04 -5.54 4.96
N LYS A 370 -9.03 -5.05 6.21
CA LYS A 370 -7.83 -4.56 6.91
C LYS A 370 -6.93 -5.66 7.46
N HIS A 371 -7.45 -6.85 7.76
CA HIS A 371 -6.66 -7.95 8.36
C HIS A 371 -6.54 -9.16 7.41
N GLY A 372 -5.43 -9.90 7.52
CA GLY A 372 -5.04 -10.98 6.60
C GLY A 372 -5.38 -12.39 7.08
N PHE A 373 -6.25 -12.54 8.07
CA PHE A 373 -6.54 -13.85 8.67
C PHE A 373 -7.56 -14.65 7.84
N ASN A 374 -7.30 -15.95 7.68
CA ASN A 374 -8.18 -16.92 7.02
C ASN A 374 -8.54 -16.58 5.56
N TRP A 375 -7.67 -15.87 4.82
CA TRP A 375 -7.89 -15.55 3.40
C TRP A 375 -7.60 -16.72 2.46
N ASP A 376 -6.72 -17.61 2.90
CA ASP A 376 -6.31 -18.87 2.27
C ASP A 376 -7.25 -20.03 2.59
N GLN A 377 -8.05 -19.93 3.65
CA GLN A 377 -8.96 -20.99 4.06
C GLN A 377 -10.11 -21.14 3.04
N PRO A 378 -10.39 -22.38 2.58
CA PRO A 378 -11.43 -22.65 1.60
C PRO A 378 -12.82 -22.41 2.20
N VAL A 379 -13.62 -21.63 1.50
CA VAL A 379 -15.03 -21.35 1.83
C VAL A 379 -15.87 -21.32 0.56
N ASP A 380 -17.18 -21.51 0.66
CA ASP A 380 -18.06 -21.34 -0.50
C ASP A 380 -18.16 -19.84 -0.87
N THR A 381 -18.55 -19.00 0.09
CA THR A 381 -18.76 -17.57 -0.13
C THR A 381 -17.88 -16.72 0.79
N ARG A 382 -17.18 -15.73 0.23
CA ARG A 382 -16.43 -14.72 0.99
C ARG A 382 -17.07 -13.36 0.86
N LEU A 383 -17.42 -12.76 2.00
CA LEU A 383 -17.89 -11.38 2.08
C LEU A 383 -16.83 -10.54 2.76
N VAL A 384 -16.31 -9.55 2.04
CA VAL A 384 -15.26 -8.67 2.55
C VAL A 384 -15.87 -7.29 2.79
N PHE A 385 -15.78 -6.80 4.02
CA PHE A 385 -16.29 -5.49 4.39
C PHE A 385 -15.20 -4.43 4.38
N GLY A 386 -15.56 -3.20 4.01
CA GLY A 386 -14.63 -2.07 4.03
C GLY A 386 -15.31 -0.73 3.83
N GLY A 387 -14.80 0.33 4.46
CA GLY A 387 -15.45 1.63 4.43
C GLY A 387 -15.14 2.46 3.19
N ILE A 388 -13.89 2.40 2.74
CA ILE A 388 -13.36 3.18 1.62
C ILE A 388 -13.25 2.26 0.42
N SER A 389 -13.93 2.58 -0.68
CA SER A 389 -13.98 1.75 -1.90
C SER A 389 -12.59 1.46 -2.46
N GLY A 390 -11.73 2.49 -2.53
CA GLY A 390 -10.36 2.34 -3.03
C GLY A 390 -9.54 1.32 -2.24
N ASP A 391 -9.47 1.47 -0.92
CA ASP A 391 -8.70 0.59 -0.03
C ASP A 391 -9.26 -0.83 -0.01
N TRP A 392 -10.59 -0.97 -0.08
CA TRP A 392 -11.25 -2.26 -0.16
C TRP A 392 -10.88 -3.00 -1.47
N LYS A 393 -10.98 -2.31 -2.62
CA LYS A 393 -10.57 -2.86 -3.92
C LYS A 393 -9.09 -3.24 -3.94
N TYR A 394 -8.24 -2.43 -3.31
CA TYR A 394 -6.82 -2.73 -3.15
C TYR A 394 -6.60 -4.00 -2.31
N SER A 395 -7.30 -4.12 -1.19
CA SER A 395 -7.15 -5.25 -0.27
C SER A 395 -7.64 -6.56 -0.88
N LEU A 396 -8.78 -6.56 -1.57
CA LEU A 396 -9.25 -7.72 -2.32
C LEU A 396 -8.21 -8.20 -3.32
N ARG A 397 -7.68 -7.27 -4.13
CA ARG A 397 -6.70 -7.59 -5.17
C ARG A 397 -5.44 -8.27 -4.63
N ASN A 398 -4.99 -7.86 -3.45
CA ASN A 398 -3.72 -8.34 -2.89
C ASN A 398 -3.85 -9.56 -1.97
N ARG A 399 -5.06 -9.89 -1.53
CA ARG A 399 -5.27 -10.90 -0.47
C ARG A 399 -6.15 -12.05 -0.90
N LEU A 400 -6.93 -11.91 -1.98
CA LEU A 400 -7.70 -13.03 -2.51
C LEU A 400 -6.75 -14.13 -2.97
N VAL A 401 -6.94 -15.32 -2.41
CA VAL A 401 -6.22 -16.52 -2.81
C VAL A 401 -7.07 -17.25 -3.87
N PRO A 402 -6.54 -17.50 -5.08
CA PRO A 402 -7.23 -18.30 -6.08
C PRO A 402 -7.65 -19.67 -5.51
N GLY A 403 -8.89 -20.09 -5.75
CA GLY A 403 -9.42 -21.37 -5.26
C GLY A 403 -9.86 -21.39 -3.79
N ALA A 404 -9.54 -20.36 -2.98
CA ALA A 404 -9.97 -20.31 -1.57
C ALA A 404 -11.43 -19.87 -1.39
N GLN A 405 -12.09 -19.42 -2.45
CA GLN A 405 -13.52 -19.13 -2.46
C GLN A 405 -14.12 -19.39 -3.84
N GLN A 406 -15.36 -19.86 -3.87
CA GLN A 406 -16.13 -19.99 -5.11
C GLN A 406 -16.85 -18.67 -5.44
N TYR A 407 -17.40 -18.00 -4.43
CA TYR A 407 -18.15 -16.76 -4.56
C TYR A 407 -17.53 -15.61 -3.77
N LEU A 408 -17.56 -14.42 -4.34
CA LEU A 408 -17.06 -13.19 -3.70
C LEU A 408 -18.11 -12.08 -3.79
N GLY A 409 -18.42 -11.46 -2.64
CA GLY A 409 -19.32 -10.32 -2.60
C GLY A 409 -18.75 -9.11 -3.35
N ASP A 410 -19.57 -8.49 -4.19
CA ASP A 410 -19.22 -7.28 -4.93
C ASP A 410 -19.32 -5.99 -4.08
N GLU A 411 -19.19 -4.85 -4.74
CA GLU A 411 -19.22 -3.54 -4.07
C GLU A 411 -20.57 -3.22 -3.40
N SER A 412 -21.67 -3.85 -3.82
CA SER A 412 -22.99 -3.70 -3.19
C SER A 412 -23.03 -4.30 -1.78
N LEU A 413 -22.24 -5.35 -1.53
CA LEU A 413 -22.15 -6.07 -0.25
C LEU A 413 -21.02 -5.55 0.66
N ARG A 414 -20.23 -4.57 0.19
CA ARG A 414 -19.03 -4.07 0.87
C ARG A 414 -19.30 -3.43 2.24
N TRP A 415 -20.43 -2.75 2.42
CA TRP A 415 -20.71 -2.03 3.68
C TRP A 415 -22.21 -2.02 4.00
N PRO A 416 -22.81 -3.16 4.38
CA PRO A 416 -24.26 -3.32 4.46
C PRO A 416 -25.00 -2.21 5.22
N VAL A 417 -24.56 -1.89 6.44
CA VAL A 417 -25.22 -0.85 7.26
C VAL A 417 -25.23 0.52 6.57
N ARG A 418 -24.13 0.89 5.90
CA ARG A 418 -23.98 2.21 5.26
C ARG A 418 -24.55 2.25 3.85
N ASN A 419 -24.32 1.23 3.03
CA ASN A 419 -24.68 1.23 1.62
C ASN A 419 -26.12 0.75 1.38
N ILE A 420 -26.55 -0.29 2.11
CA ILE A 420 -27.87 -0.90 1.95
C ILE A 420 -28.85 -0.23 2.92
N GLY A 421 -28.50 -0.19 4.21
CA GLY A 421 -29.31 0.46 5.24
C GLY A 421 -29.38 1.98 5.11
N LYS A 422 -28.40 2.59 4.44
CA LYS A 422 -28.24 4.06 4.32
C LYS A 422 -28.17 4.76 5.69
N TRP A 423 -27.64 4.08 6.72
CA TRP A 423 -27.49 4.69 8.03
C TRP A 423 -26.24 5.57 8.03
N GLY A 424 -26.42 6.89 8.20
CA GLY A 424 -25.32 7.83 8.37
C GLY A 424 -24.72 7.79 9.78
N THR A 425 -23.68 8.58 10.00
CA THR A 425 -23.02 8.73 11.31
C THR A 425 -23.91 9.44 12.34
N ASP A 426 -24.98 10.08 11.90
CA ASP A 426 -26.05 10.62 12.73
C ASP A 426 -26.87 9.52 13.42
N ARG A 427 -27.20 8.45 12.69
CA ARG A 427 -28.00 7.32 13.20
C ARG A 427 -27.15 6.26 13.89
N TRP A 428 -25.96 5.99 13.35
CA TRP A 428 -25.02 5.03 13.91
C TRP A 428 -23.63 5.65 13.90
N PRO A 429 -23.19 6.33 14.98
CA PRO A 429 -21.94 7.09 14.97
C PRO A 429 -20.69 6.22 14.85
N SER A 430 -20.70 5.02 15.44
CA SER A 430 -19.55 4.11 15.45
C SER A 430 -19.35 3.40 14.11
N ILE A 431 -18.15 2.85 13.89
CA ILE A 431 -17.92 1.96 12.76
C ILE A 431 -18.55 0.60 13.13
N PRO A 432 -19.48 0.04 12.35
CA PRO A 432 -20.07 -1.24 12.70
C PRO A 432 -19.08 -2.41 12.51
N THR A 433 -19.16 -3.41 13.38
CA THR A 433 -18.29 -4.60 13.32
C THR A 433 -18.59 -5.47 12.09
N SER A 434 -17.68 -6.40 11.75
CA SER A 434 -17.97 -7.41 10.72
C SER A 434 -19.18 -8.28 11.11
N GLY A 435 -19.29 -8.62 12.40
CA GLY A 435 -20.43 -9.35 12.94
C GLY A 435 -21.74 -8.60 12.71
N PHE A 436 -21.78 -7.32 13.06
CA PHE A 436 -22.98 -6.53 12.91
C PHE A 436 -23.34 -6.21 11.45
N ASN A 437 -22.36 -5.96 10.57
CA ASN A 437 -22.63 -5.79 9.14
C ASN A 437 -23.27 -7.05 8.53
N MET A 438 -22.76 -8.22 8.90
CA MET A 438 -23.31 -9.49 8.44
C MET A 438 -24.71 -9.73 9.01
N LEU A 439 -24.90 -9.48 10.30
CA LEU A 439 -26.19 -9.65 10.96
C LEU A 439 -27.25 -8.72 10.37
N PHE A 440 -26.93 -7.44 10.22
CA PHE A 440 -27.79 -6.46 9.56
C PHE A 440 -28.16 -6.90 8.15
N LEU A 441 -27.21 -7.43 7.37
CA LEU A 441 -27.47 -7.90 6.02
C LEU A 441 -28.48 -9.06 6.01
N LEU A 442 -28.34 -10.04 6.90
CA LEU A 442 -29.24 -11.20 6.98
C LEU A 442 -30.64 -10.82 7.47
N ASP A 443 -30.71 -9.93 8.46
CA ASP A 443 -31.97 -9.35 8.95
C ASP A 443 -32.67 -8.55 7.84
N PHE A 444 -31.94 -7.68 7.15
CA PHE A 444 -32.47 -6.86 6.05
C PHE A 444 -33.02 -7.71 4.89
N LEU A 445 -32.32 -8.80 4.54
CA LEU A 445 -32.75 -9.66 3.43
C LEU A 445 -33.99 -10.48 3.79
N ASP A 446 -34.14 -10.83 5.06
CA ASP A 446 -35.28 -11.55 5.63
C ASP A 446 -35.75 -12.76 4.82
N VAL A 447 -34.82 -13.65 4.46
CA VAL A 447 -35.10 -14.85 3.65
C VAL A 447 -34.72 -16.17 4.29
N SER A 448 -34.05 -16.14 5.45
CA SER A 448 -33.63 -17.33 6.17
C SER A 448 -34.66 -17.62 7.28
N PRO A 449 -35.28 -18.81 7.32
CA PRO A 449 -36.29 -19.13 8.34
C PRO A 449 -35.70 -19.24 9.75
N VAL A 450 -34.41 -19.56 9.86
CA VAL A 450 -33.69 -19.66 11.13
C VAL A 450 -32.45 -18.79 11.07
N LEU A 451 -32.29 -17.91 12.07
CA LEU A 451 -31.10 -17.07 12.22
C LEU A 451 -30.64 -17.04 13.68
N ASP A 452 -29.59 -17.81 13.95
CA ASP A 452 -29.04 -17.97 15.30
C ASP A 452 -27.65 -17.34 15.44
N LEU A 453 -27.44 -16.68 16.56
CA LEU A 453 -26.16 -16.14 16.98
C LEU A 453 -25.60 -17.03 18.08
N ILE A 454 -24.46 -17.67 17.83
CA ILE A 454 -23.81 -18.59 18.75
C ILE A 454 -22.61 -17.89 19.38
N GLY A 455 -22.64 -17.77 20.71
CA GLY A 455 -21.54 -17.22 21.51
C GLY A 455 -21.42 -15.70 21.46
N PHE A 456 -22.44 -14.98 21.01
CA PHE A 456 -22.44 -13.51 20.98
C PHE A 456 -22.63 -12.95 22.40
N ASP A 457 -21.53 -12.86 23.14
CA ASP A 457 -21.45 -12.26 24.47
C ASP A 457 -20.75 -10.89 24.45
N PHE A 458 -20.53 -10.33 23.25
CA PHE A 458 -19.95 -9.00 23.04
C PHE A 458 -18.58 -8.82 23.72
N TYR A 459 -17.78 -9.90 23.70
CA TYR A 459 -16.43 -9.98 24.28
C TYR A 459 -16.37 -9.98 25.81
N GLU A 460 -17.48 -10.21 26.50
CA GLU A 460 -17.50 -10.38 27.96
C GLU A 460 -16.59 -11.55 28.41
N SER A 461 -16.51 -12.64 27.66
CA SER A 461 -15.60 -13.78 27.93
C SER A 461 -14.23 -13.68 27.27
N GLY A 462 -13.89 -12.53 26.66
CA GLY A 462 -12.69 -12.38 25.86
C GLY A 462 -12.79 -13.04 24.48
N ALA A 463 -11.65 -13.14 23.78
CA ALA A 463 -11.60 -13.59 22.39
C ALA A 463 -11.09 -15.03 22.24
N TYR A 464 -11.75 -15.80 21.37
CA TYR A 464 -11.32 -17.13 20.92
C TYR A 464 -11.04 -17.08 19.42
N ARG A 465 -9.75 -16.95 19.06
CA ARG A 465 -9.27 -16.71 17.69
C ARG A 465 -7.91 -17.38 17.47
N LEU A 466 -7.40 -17.30 16.24
CA LEU A 466 -6.04 -17.72 15.91
C LEU A 466 -4.99 -17.06 16.84
N ALA A 467 -3.90 -17.79 17.13
CA ALA A 467 -2.88 -17.37 18.10
C ALA A 467 -2.19 -16.06 17.69
N GLU A 468 -1.94 -15.87 16.39
CA GLU A 468 -1.37 -14.66 15.82
C GLU A 468 -2.30 -13.47 16.01
N ALA A 469 -3.61 -13.70 15.89
CA ALA A 469 -4.61 -12.68 16.08
C ALA A 469 -4.75 -12.30 17.56
N MET A 470 -4.49 -13.22 18.51
CA MET A 470 -4.56 -12.96 19.97
C MET A 470 -3.72 -11.78 20.44
N LYS A 471 -2.66 -11.43 19.70
CA LYS A 471 -1.78 -10.28 19.97
C LYS A 471 -2.37 -8.91 19.61
N MET A 472 -3.47 -8.88 18.87
CA MET A 472 -4.10 -7.63 18.42
C MET A 472 -5.16 -7.16 19.41
N PRO A 473 -5.12 -5.92 19.91
CA PRO A 473 -6.15 -5.42 20.83
C PRO A 473 -7.53 -5.43 20.16
N ILE A 474 -8.58 -5.70 20.94
CA ILE A 474 -9.96 -5.48 20.49
C ILE A 474 -10.12 -3.97 20.29
N THR A 475 -10.45 -3.54 19.07
CA THR A 475 -10.41 -2.12 18.74
C THR A 475 -11.55 -1.37 19.44
N SER A 476 -11.24 -0.24 20.07
CA SER A 476 -12.23 0.64 20.71
C SER A 476 -13.04 1.52 19.74
N VAL A 477 -12.75 1.43 18.43
CA VAL A 477 -13.45 2.19 17.38
C VAL A 477 -14.86 1.65 17.13
N HIS A 478 -15.15 0.44 17.61
CA HIS A 478 -16.45 -0.19 17.59
C HIS A 478 -17.20 0.06 18.90
N GLU A 479 -18.52 0.27 18.81
CA GLU A 479 -19.39 0.39 19.98
C GLU A 479 -20.26 -0.86 20.12
N TYR A 480 -19.79 -1.81 20.93
CA TYR A 480 -20.46 -3.10 21.11
C TYR A 480 -21.79 -3.01 21.88
N THR A 481 -21.98 -1.96 22.69
CA THR A 481 -23.20 -1.75 23.48
C THR A 481 -24.42 -1.50 22.58
N SER A 482 -24.26 -0.66 21.56
CA SER A 482 -25.31 -0.35 20.58
C SER A 482 -25.65 -1.58 19.73
N GLU A 483 -24.63 -2.34 19.31
CA GLU A 483 -24.83 -3.60 18.58
C GLU A 483 -25.59 -4.63 19.45
N LYS A 484 -25.23 -4.75 20.74
CA LYS A 484 -25.92 -5.62 21.70
C LYS A 484 -27.38 -5.23 21.87
N ALA A 485 -27.67 -3.94 22.06
CA ALA A 485 -29.04 -3.46 22.21
C ALA A 485 -29.89 -3.80 20.98
N TRP A 486 -29.35 -3.58 19.78
CA TRP A 486 -30.04 -3.89 18.52
C TRP A 486 -30.34 -5.39 18.36
N VAL A 487 -29.40 -6.25 18.75
CA VAL A 487 -29.57 -7.72 18.74
C VAL A 487 -30.67 -8.13 19.71
N MET A 488 -30.61 -7.64 20.95
CA MET A 488 -31.53 -8.03 22.00
C MET A 488 -32.96 -7.55 21.74
N GLU A 489 -33.14 -6.41 21.06
CA GLU A 489 -34.45 -5.94 20.60
C GLU A 489 -35.13 -6.91 19.62
N ARG A 490 -34.34 -7.67 18.85
CA ARG A 490 -34.81 -8.61 17.81
C ARG A 490 -34.81 -10.06 18.25
N ALA A 491 -34.27 -10.36 19.43
CA ALA A 491 -34.20 -11.72 19.93
C ALA A 491 -35.60 -12.27 20.20
N GLN A 492 -35.96 -13.37 19.55
CA GLN A 492 -37.17 -14.13 19.86
C GLN A 492 -36.94 -15.08 21.03
N SER A 493 -35.72 -15.62 21.15
CA SER A 493 -35.34 -16.42 22.32
C SER A 493 -33.84 -16.32 22.61
N VAL A 494 -33.49 -16.49 23.88
CA VAL A 494 -32.11 -16.55 24.36
C VAL A 494 -31.99 -17.77 25.27
N SER A 495 -31.15 -18.73 24.87
CA SER A 495 -30.93 -19.98 25.59
C SER A 495 -29.44 -20.32 25.63
N GLY A 496 -28.85 -20.24 26.82
CA GLY A 496 -27.41 -20.46 27.00
C GLY A 496 -26.58 -19.53 26.14
N MET A 497 -25.91 -20.07 25.12
CA MET A 497 -25.08 -19.32 24.18
C MET A 497 -25.77 -18.97 22.86
N ARG A 498 -27.00 -19.42 22.64
CA ARG A 498 -27.79 -19.15 21.44
C ARG A 498 -28.69 -17.95 21.69
N ILE A 499 -28.59 -16.96 20.81
CA ILE A 499 -29.61 -15.92 20.63
C ILE A 499 -30.27 -16.20 19.29
N SER A 500 -31.56 -16.53 19.32
CA SER A 500 -32.34 -16.79 18.11
C SER A 500 -33.15 -15.54 17.74
N LEU A 501 -33.02 -15.09 16.50
CA LEU A 501 -33.77 -13.94 15.98
C LEU A 501 -35.05 -14.37 15.25
N ARG A 502 -35.19 -15.65 14.91
CA ARG A 502 -36.34 -16.29 14.24
C ARG A 502 -36.19 -17.80 14.18
#